data_AF-A0A3D0VFE5-F1
#
_entry.id   AF-A0A3D0VFE5-F1
#
_cell.length_a   1.000
_cell.length_b   1.000
_cell.length_c   1.000
_cell.angle_alpha   90.00
_cell.angle_beta   90.00
_cell.angle_gamma   90.00
#
_symmetry.space_group_name_H-M   'P 1'
#
loop_
_entity.id
_entity.type
_entity.pdbx_description
1 polymer ?
#
loop_
_entity_poly.entity_id
_entity_poly.type
_entity_poly.pdbx_seq_one_letter_code
_entity_poly.pdbx_strand_id
1 'polypeptide(L)' 'ARVSVEAGLALGWREFVGDAGRSISLEHYGASADYKRLFQEFGITAEAVAAAAKDSLAGLQA' A
#
# COMPACT_ATOMS: atom_id res chain seq x y z
N ALA A 1 4.03 10.91 -8.71
CA ALA A 1 4.33 9.88 -7.72
C ALA A 1 3.53 10.14 -6.45
N ARG A 2 2.68 9.19 -6.06
CA ARG A 2 1.78 9.26 -4.89
C ARG A 2 1.60 7.85 -4.34
N VAL A 3 1.37 7.75 -3.02
CA VAL A 3 1.09 6.49 -2.33
C VAL A 3 -0.19 6.64 -1.50
N SER A 4 -1.13 5.71 -1.61
CA SER A 4 -2.23 5.57 -0.65
C SER A 4 -1.91 4.49 0.38
N VAL A 5 -2.40 4.66 1.61
CA VAL A 5 -2.18 3.73 2.73
C VAL A 5 -3.50 3.55 3.47
N GLU A 6 -4.11 2.38 3.35
CA GLU A 6 -5.40 2.07 3.97
C GLU A 6 -5.49 0.57 4.25
N ALA A 7 -5.99 0.18 5.43
CA ALA A 7 -6.27 -1.23 5.76
C ALA A 7 -7.59 -1.70 5.13
N GLY A 8 -7.73 -1.53 3.82
CA GLY A 8 -8.88 -1.84 2.98
C GLY A 8 -8.45 -2.10 1.54
N LEU A 9 -9.41 -2.34 0.63
CA LEU A 9 -9.09 -2.58 -0.79
C LEU A 9 -8.48 -1.35 -1.45
N ALA A 10 -7.58 -1.54 -2.42
CA ALA A 10 -7.10 -0.47 -3.30
C ALA A 10 -8.19 0.10 -4.22
N LEU A 11 -9.39 -0.49 -4.24
CA LEU A 11 -10.51 -0.08 -5.08
C LEU A 11 -10.82 1.42 -4.88
N GLY A 12 -10.80 2.18 -5.98
CA GLY A 12 -11.02 3.63 -5.97
C GLY A 12 -9.75 4.47 -5.79
N TRP A 13 -8.68 3.94 -5.21
CA TRP A 13 -7.45 4.71 -4.98
C TRP A 13 -6.69 5.07 -6.26
N ARG A 14 -6.88 4.28 -7.33
CA ARG A 14 -6.27 4.48 -8.67
C ARG A 14 -6.43 5.92 -9.17
N GLU A 15 -7.61 6.52 -9.00
CA GLU A 15 -7.91 7.89 -9.47
C GLU A 15 -7.06 8.95 -8.76
N PHE A 16 -6.63 8.69 -7.53
CA PHE A 16 -5.84 9.62 -6.73
C PHE A 16 -4.34 9.39 -6.88
N VAL A 17 -3.91 8.13 -6.94
CA VAL A 17 -2.48 7.77 -6.97
C VAL A 17 -1.88 7.84 -8.38
N GLY A 18 -2.71 7.69 -9.42
CA GLY A 18 -2.29 7.79 -10.82
C GLY A 18 -1.45 6.60 -11.31
N ASP A 19 -0.87 6.73 -12.52
CA ASP A 19 -0.18 5.62 -13.22
C ASP A 19 1.13 5.20 -12.56
N ALA A 20 1.90 6.16 -12.05
CA ALA A 20 3.07 5.86 -11.23
C ALA A 20 2.72 5.59 -9.76
N GLY A 21 1.44 5.45 -9.42
CA GLY A 21 0.97 5.29 -8.04
C GLY A 21 1.28 3.92 -7.44
N ARG A 22 1.31 3.85 -6.11
CA ARG A 22 1.32 2.59 -5.34
C ARG A 22 0.26 2.67 -4.24
N SER A 23 -0.30 1.53 -3.88
CA SER A 23 -1.27 1.42 -2.79
C SER A 23 -0.77 0.38 -1.78
N ILE A 24 -0.73 0.77 -0.51
CA ILE A 24 -0.62 -0.18 0.61
C ILE A 24 -2.04 -0.48 1.05
N SER A 25 -2.51 -1.69 0.75
CA SER A 25 -3.90 -2.10 0.85
C SER A 25 -4.02 -3.59 1.22
N LEU A 26 -5.21 -4.02 1.63
CA LEU A 26 -5.54 -5.41 1.97
C LEU A 26 -6.46 -6.01 0.89
N GLU A 27 -5.88 -6.79 -0.02
CA GLU A 27 -6.58 -7.33 -1.20
C GLU A 27 -7.25 -8.70 -0.97
N HIS A 28 -7.25 -9.19 0.26
CA HIS A 28 -7.86 -10.46 0.64
C HIS A 28 -8.53 -10.36 2.02
N TYR A 29 -9.30 -11.38 2.40
CA TYR A 29 -9.90 -11.42 3.73
C TYR A 29 -8.85 -11.44 4.84
N GLY A 30 -9.22 -10.94 6.02
CA GLY A 30 -8.35 -10.94 7.19
C GLY A 30 -8.10 -12.34 7.78
N ALA A 31 -7.49 -12.35 8.96
CA ALA A 31 -7.22 -13.56 9.75
C ALA A 31 -7.43 -13.27 11.24
N SER A 32 -7.57 -14.33 12.04
CA SER A 32 -7.71 -14.22 13.50
C SER A 32 -6.35 -14.14 14.18
N ALA A 33 -5.92 -12.94 14.59
CA ALA A 33 -4.72 -12.69 15.39
C ALA A 33 -4.74 -11.28 16.02
N ASP A 34 -3.73 -10.97 16.84
CA ASP A 34 -3.48 -9.60 17.32
C ASP A 34 -3.21 -8.63 16.16
N TYR A 35 -3.69 -7.39 16.28
CA TYR A 35 -3.64 -6.42 15.19
C TYR A 35 -2.21 -6.08 14.75
N LYS A 36 -1.21 -6.07 15.65
CA LYS A 36 0.18 -5.76 15.28
C LYS A 36 0.75 -6.87 14.42
N ARG A 37 0.44 -8.13 14.76
CA ARG A 37 0.82 -9.29 13.94
C ARG A 37 0.17 -9.20 12.57
N LEU A 38 -1.13 -8.87 12.50
CA LEU A 38 -1.83 -8.72 11.22
C LEU A 38 -1.24 -7.60 10.36
N PHE A 39 -0.96 -6.42 10.92
CA PHE A 39 -0.37 -5.30 10.18
C PHE A 39 1.03 -5.65 9.64
N GLN A 40 1.84 -6.33 10.44
CA GLN A 40 3.17 -6.80 10.01
C GLN A 40 3.07 -7.80 8.85
N GLU A 41 2.20 -8.81 8.98
CA GLU A 41 2.07 -9.88 7.97
C GLU A 41 1.37 -9.42 6.70
N PHE A 42 0.42 -8.48 6.82
CA PHE A 42 -0.28 -7.89 5.67
C PHE A 42 0.46 -6.71 5.06
N GLY A 43 1.67 -6.39 5.53
CA GLY A 43 2.52 -5.37 4.92
C GLY A 43 2.05 -3.92 5.15
N ILE A 44 1.16 -3.69 6.12
CA ILE A 44 0.70 -2.35 6.49
C ILE A 44 1.69 -1.78 7.51
N THR A 45 2.87 -1.40 7.02
CA THR A 45 4.03 -1.00 7.83
C THR A 45 4.68 0.27 7.28
N ALA A 46 5.43 0.99 8.12
CA ALA A 46 6.13 2.20 7.71
C ALA A 46 7.19 1.90 6.63
N GLU A 47 7.86 0.75 6.75
CA GLU A 47 8.88 0.28 5.82
C GLU A 47 8.28 0.00 4.44
N ALA A 48 7.12 -0.66 4.38
CA ALA A 48 6.41 -0.90 3.14
C ALA A 48 5.96 0.42 2.47
N VAL A 49 5.46 1.38 3.26
CA VAL A 49 5.09 2.71 2.74
C VAL A 49 6.31 3.43 2.16
N ALA A 50 7.44 3.42 2.86
CA ALA A 50 8.68 4.05 2.38
C ALA A 50 9.20 3.37 1.10
N ALA A 51 9.13 2.04 1.01
CA ALA A 51 9.50 1.30 -0.20
C ALA A 51 8.56 1.64 -1.38
N ALA A 52 7.24 1.65 -1.15
CA ALA A 52 6.25 2.02 -2.15
C ALA A 52 6.43 3.46 -2.64
N ALA A 53 6.81 4.39 -1.77
CA ALA A 53 7.09 5.77 -2.16
C ALA A 53 8.30 5.87 -3.11
N LYS A 54 9.39 5.15 -2.80
CA LYS A 54 10.57 5.08 -3.68
C LYS A 54 10.24 4.47 -5.03
N ASP A 55 9.47 3.38 -5.03
CA ASP A 55 9.02 2.72 -6.25
C ASP A 55 8.08 3.61 -7.09
N SER A 56 7.17 4.34 -6.45
CA SER A 56 6.31 5.32 -7.12
C SER A 56 7.11 6.45 -7.79
N LEU A 57 8.22 6.88 -7.19
CA LEU A 57 9.13 7.87 -7.78
C LEU A 57 9.91 7.29 -8.97
N ALA A 58 10.43 6.07 -8.84
CA ALA A 58 11.15 5.39 -9.91
C ALA A 58 10.26 5.17 -11.15
N GLY A 59 8.97 4.87 -10.94
CA GLY A 59 8.01 4.71 -12.03
C GLY A 59 7.70 5.97 -12.85
N LEU A 60 8.19 7.15 -12.46
CA LEU A 60 8.13 8.35 -13.30
C LEU A 60 9.28 8.44 -14.33
N GLN A 61 10.34 7.63 -14.16
CA GLN A 61 11.56 7.68 -14.96
C GLN A 61 11.61 6.62 -16.06
N ALA A 62 10.61 5.74 -16.12
CA ALA A 62 10.43 4.69 -17.14
C ALA A 62 9.44 5.16 -18.21
#